data_AF-A0A351IZ51-F1
#
_entry.id   AF-A0A351IZ51-F1
#
_cell.length_a   1.000
_cell.length_b   1.000
_cell.length_c   1.000
_cell.angle_alpha   90.00
_cell.angle_beta   90.00
_cell.angle_gamma   90.00
#
_symmetry.space_group_name_H-M   'P 1'
#
loop_
_entity.id
_entity.type
_entity.pdbx_description
1 polymer ?
#
loop_
_entity_poly.entity_id
_entity_poly.type
_entity_poly.pdbx_seq_one_letter_code
_entity_poly.pdbx_strand_id
1 'polypeptide(L)'
;EFGTLRKPEDRFSYITYPIDGEGEICKLMRIYPNLWVDLSAGSGYTAISRDVEYTLAFFREFSDRILFGTDICFSDQIPPQVAFLNDLREKQNLDETTFKKIAFRNAERLLGL
;
A
#
# COMPACT_ATOMS: atom_id res chain seq x y z
N GLU A 1 6.34 10.13 2.34
CA GLU A 1 6.89 9.46 1.13
C GLU A 1 7.04 7.97 1.34
N PHE A 2 6.67 7.17 0.34
CA PHE A 2 6.82 5.71 0.35
C PHE A 2 8.26 5.24 0.07
N GLY A 3 8.97 5.96 -0.82
CA GLY A 3 10.40 5.80 -1.10
C GLY A 3 11.08 7.15 -1.21
N THR A 4 12.40 7.18 -1.25
CA THR A 4 13.18 8.41 -1.47
C THR A 4 12.88 9.03 -2.84
N LEU A 5 12.97 10.35 -2.90
CA LEU A 5 12.77 11.12 -4.12
C LEU A 5 14.11 11.35 -4.83
N ARG A 6 14.13 11.29 -6.16
CA ARG A 6 15.34 11.60 -6.95
C ARG A 6 15.55 13.10 -7.08
N LYS A 7 14.46 13.87 -7.10
CA LYS A 7 14.48 15.33 -7.16
C LYS A 7 13.31 15.94 -6.37
N PRO A 8 13.44 17.20 -5.88
CA PRO A 8 12.37 17.84 -5.12
C PRO A 8 11.02 17.93 -5.85
N GLU A 9 11.04 18.05 -7.18
CA GLU A 9 9.84 18.21 -8.00
C GLU A 9 8.99 16.94 -8.07
N ASP A 10 9.57 15.77 -7.75
CA ASP A 10 8.84 14.50 -7.73
C ASP A 10 7.64 14.56 -6.75
N ARG A 11 7.72 15.41 -5.71
CA ARG A 11 6.62 15.67 -4.74
C ARG A 11 5.32 16.11 -5.38
N PHE A 12 5.37 16.69 -6.57
CA PHE A 12 4.19 17.23 -7.26
C PHE A 12 3.60 16.25 -8.27
N SER A 13 4.03 14.99 -8.26
CA SER A 13 3.65 14.01 -9.27
C SER A 13 3.54 12.59 -8.71
N TYR A 14 2.93 11.71 -9.50
CA TYR A 14 2.98 10.28 -9.25
C TYR A 14 4.29 9.68 -9.78
N ILE A 15 5.09 9.15 -8.86
CA ILE A 15 6.41 8.58 -9.16
C ILE A 15 6.25 7.22 -9.85
N THR A 16 6.88 7.07 -11.00
CA THR A 16 6.83 5.84 -11.81
C THR A 16 8.13 5.02 -11.81
N TYR A 17 9.23 5.58 -11.28
CA TYR A 17 10.49 4.87 -11.17
C TYR A 17 10.51 3.95 -9.92
N PRO A 18 11.35 2.89 -9.88
CA PRO A 18 11.46 1.98 -8.74
C PRO A 18 11.87 2.64 -7.42
N ILE A 19 11.89 1.90 -6.31
CA ILE A 19 12.26 2.47 -5.01
C ILE A 19 13.78 2.48 -4.88
N ASP A 20 14.40 3.67 -4.88
CA ASP A 20 15.86 3.78 -4.68
C ASP A 20 16.27 3.66 -3.20
N GLY A 21 15.34 3.91 -2.28
CA GLY A 21 15.60 3.93 -0.85
C GLY A 21 14.34 4.10 -0.01
N GLU A 22 14.43 3.75 1.27
CA GLU A 22 13.30 3.79 2.20
C GLU A 22 12.78 5.23 2.41
N GLY A 23 11.47 5.39 2.21
CA GLY A 23 10.78 6.66 2.46
C GLY A 23 10.45 6.87 3.94
N GLU A 24 10.01 8.10 4.26
CA GLU A 24 9.75 8.46 5.66
C GLU A 24 8.58 7.69 6.28
N ILE A 25 7.67 7.14 5.48
CA ILE A 25 6.51 6.39 6.01
C ILE A 25 6.92 5.19 6.86
N CYS A 26 7.95 4.43 6.45
CA CYS A 26 8.41 3.26 7.19
C CYS A 26 8.94 3.65 8.57
N LYS A 27 9.72 4.74 8.65
CA LYS A 27 10.23 5.28 9.92
C LYS A 27 9.08 5.72 10.81
N LEU A 28 8.12 6.48 10.27
CA LEU A 28 6.97 6.96 11.02
C LEU A 28 6.11 5.79 11.53
N MET A 29 5.88 4.75 10.73
CA MET A 29 5.11 3.58 11.15
C MET A 29 5.79 2.74 12.22
N ARG A 30 7.13 2.74 12.29
CA ARG A 30 7.91 2.12 13.39
C ARG A 30 7.81 2.93 14.68
N ILE A 31 7.82 4.26 14.58
CA ILE A 31 7.77 5.19 15.74
C ILE A 31 6.35 5.28 16.32
N TYR A 32 5.33 5.34 15.48
CA TYR A 32 3.95 5.59 15.87
C TYR A 32 3.10 4.33 15.72
N PRO A 33 2.86 3.55 16.79
CA PRO A 33 2.11 2.29 16.71
C PRO A 33 0.62 2.47 16.36
N ASN A 34 0.10 3.70 16.43
CA ASN A 34 -1.26 4.07 16.04
C ASN A 34 -1.34 4.70 14.65
N LEU A 35 -0.25 4.76 13.89
CA LEU A 35 -0.27 5.25 12.50
C LEU A 35 -0.68 4.12 11.56
N TRP A 36 -1.65 4.43 10.69
CA TRP A 36 -2.19 3.53 9.68
C TRP A 36 -1.90 4.05 8.29
N VAL A 37 -1.86 3.13 7.32
CA VAL A 37 -1.77 3.43 5.89
C VAL A 37 -3.01 2.89 5.21
N ASP A 38 -3.60 3.67 4.31
CA ASP A 38 -4.63 3.19 3.40
C ASP A 38 -4.08 3.07 1.97
N LEU A 39 -4.55 2.04 1.26
CA LEU A 39 -4.21 1.76 -0.15
C LEU A 39 -5.36 2.17 -1.06
N SER A 40 -5.79 3.43 -0.97
CA SER A 40 -6.90 3.97 -1.75
C SER A 40 -6.43 4.78 -2.96
N ALA A 41 -7.36 5.05 -3.87
CA ALA A 41 -7.18 5.86 -5.07
C ALA A 41 -6.06 5.39 -6.02
N GLY A 42 -5.80 6.19 -7.06
CA GLY A 42 -4.66 5.99 -7.95
C GLY A 42 -3.31 6.20 -7.25
N SER A 43 -3.26 7.05 -6.21
CA SER A 43 -2.04 7.34 -5.46
C SER A 43 -1.51 6.11 -4.71
N GLY A 44 -2.38 5.40 -3.99
CA GLY A 44 -2.04 4.17 -3.30
C GLY A 44 -1.55 3.11 -4.28
N TYR A 45 -2.26 2.93 -5.40
CA TYR A 45 -1.86 2.00 -6.46
C TYR A 45 -0.50 2.34 -7.06
N THR A 46 -0.25 3.60 -7.44
CA THR A 46 1.04 3.99 -8.05
C THR A 46 2.19 3.81 -7.06
N ALA A 47 1.98 4.07 -5.77
CA ALA A 47 3.01 3.86 -4.75
C ALA A 47 3.45 2.39 -4.65
N ILE A 48 2.50 1.44 -4.62
CA ILE A 48 2.77 0.01 -4.39
C ILE A 48 3.09 -0.77 -5.67
N SER A 49 2.64 -0.31 -6.84
CA SER A 49 2.84 -1.04 -8.09
C SER A 49 4.19 -0.78 -8.77
N ARG A 50 4.87 0.32 -8.43
CA ARG A 50 6.15 0.70 -9.07
C ARG A 50 7.35 -0.15 -8.65
N ASP A 51 7.22 -0.90 -7.55
CA ASP A 51 8.25 -1.81 -7.04
C ASP A 51 7.62 -2.92 -6.20
N VAL A 52 7.46 -4.11 -6.80
CA VAL A 52 6.76 -5.25 -6.19
C VAL A 52 7.56 -5.84 -5.03
N GLU A 53 8.87 -5.97 -5.18
CA GLU A 53 9.72 -6.57 -4.16
C GLU A 53 9.72 -5.71 -2.88
N TYR A 54 9.92 -4.40 -3.04
CA TYR A 54 9.84 -3.46 -1.93
C TYR A 54 8.45 -3.45 -1.29
N THR A 55 7.39 -3.50 -2.10
CA THR A 55 6.00 -3.54 -1.61
C THR A 55 5.72 -4.79 -0.79
N LEU A 56 6.20 -5.97 -1.20
CA LEU A 56 6.05 -7.19 -0.43
C LEU A 56 6.78 -7.10 0.92
N ALA A 57 7.99 -6.51 0.95
CA ALA A 57 8.70 -6.27 2.20
C ALA A 57 7.90 -5.33 3.13
N PHE A 58 7.39 -4.22 2.59
CA PHE A 58 6.55 -3.27 3.32
C PHE A 58 5.27 -3.93 3.86
N PHE A 59 4.57 -4.73 3.05
CA PHE A 59 3.37 -5.45 3.47
C PHE A 59 3.65 -6.46 4.57
N ARG A 60 4.76 -7.20 4.51
CA ARG A 60 5.13 -8.15 5.56
C ARG A 60 5.44 -7.44 6.88
N GLU A 61 6.20 -6.34 6.81
CA GLU A 61 6.58 -5.58 8.01
C GLU A 61 5.38 -4.90 8.68
N PHE A 62 4.51 -4.26 7.90
CA PHE A 62 3.45 -3.40 8.42
C PHE A 62 2.03 -3.99 8.27
N SER A 63 1.93 -5.31 8.03
CA SER A 63 0.67 -6.00 7.70
C SER A 63 -0.49 -5.68 8.63
N ASP A 64 -0.25 -5.44 9.92
CA ASP A 64 -1.29 -5.17 10.92
C ASP A 64 -1.88 -3.75 10.87
N ARG A 65 -1.32 -2.84 10.06
CA ARG A 65 -1.73 -1.42 10.01
C ARG A 65 -1.93 -0.86 8.61
N ILE A 66 -2.23 -1.73 7.66
CA ILE A 66 -2.54 -1.35 6.27
C ILE A 66 -4.01 -1.64 5.99
N LEU A 67 -4.72 -0.67 5.43
CA LEU A 67 -6.13 -0.74 5.08
C LEU A 67 -6.27 -0.77 3.55
N PHE A 68 -7.07 -1.69 3.05
CA PHE A 68 -7.49 -1.66 1.65
C PHE A 68 -8.66 -0.67 1.46
N GLY A 69 -8.61 0.12 0.39
CA GLY A 69 -9.68 1.03 0.00
C GLY A 69 -9.73 1.21 -1.51
N THR A 70 -10.92 1.39 -2.08
CA THR A 70 -11.05 1.55 -3.53
C THR A 70 -11.05 3.00 -4.00
N ASP A 71 -11.56 3.90 -3.15
CA ASP A 71 -11.89 5.30 -3.51
C ASP A 71 -12.79 5.36 -4.77
N ILE A 72 -13.80 4.48 -4.84
CA ILE A 72 -14.78 4.48 -5.93
C ILE A 72 -15.74 5.67 -5.76
N CYS A 73 -15.81 6.52 -6.78
CA CYS A 73 -16.73 7.66 -6.82
C CYS A 73 -17.81 7.53 -7.91
N PHE A 74 -17.69 6.57 -8.84
CA PHE A 74 -18.63 6.38 -9.94
C PHE A 74 -18.70 4.92 -10.39
N SER A 75 -19.81 4.54 -11.03
CA SER A 75 -20.21 3.14 -11.26
C SER A 75 -19.28 2.34 -12.18
N ASP A 76 -18.61 3.00 -13.12
CA ASP A 76 -17.69 2.40 -14.10
C ASP A 76 -16.21 2.57 -13.73
N GLN A 77 -15.91 3.08 -12.52
CA GLN A 77 -14.55 3.15 -12.02
C GLN A 77 -14.00 1.74 -11.78
N ILE A 78 -12.85 1.44 -12.38
CA ILE A 78 -12.13 0.17 -12.16
C ILE A 78 -10.93 0.46 -11.25
N PRO A 79 -10.96 0.06 -9.97
CA PRO A 79 -9.84 0.30 -9.05
C PRO A 79 -8.72 -0.72 -9.31
N PRO A 80 -7.56 -0.31 -9.83
CA PRO A 80 -6.48 -1.23 -10.19
C PRO A 80 -5.89 -1.98 -8.97
N GLN A 81 -6.03 -1.41 -7.77
CA GLN A 81 -5.57 -2.02 -6.52
C GLN A 81 -6.24 -3.36 -6.21
N VAL A 82 -7.47 -3.60 -6.69
CA VAL A 82 -8.16 -4.89 -6.52
C VAL A 82 -7.38 -6.00 -7.25
N ALA A 83 -7.12 -5.79 -8.54
CA ALA A 83 -6.39 -6.76 -9.36
C ALA A 83 -4.95 -6.93 -8.87
N PHE A 84 -4.29 -5.83 -8.52
CA PHE A 84 -2.92 -5.86 -8.01
C PHE A 84 -2.78 -6.71 -6.74
N LEU A 85 -3.66 -6.52 -5.74
CA LEU A 85 -3.57 -7.27 -4.49
C LEU A 85 -3.86 -8.77 -4.70
N ASN A 86 -4.79 -9.12 -5.59
CA ASN A 86 -5.03 -10.52 -5.98
C ASN A 86 -3.81 -11.12 -6.69
N ASP A 87 -3.18 -10.37 -7.60
CA ASP A 87 -1.96 -10.82 -8.29
C ASP A 87 -0.80 -11.04 -7.31
N LEU A 88 -0.65 -10.20 -6.28
CA LEU A 88 0.38 -10.43 -5.26
C LEU A 88 0.17 -11.74 -4.50
N ARG A 89 -1.08 -12.06 -4.15
CA ARG A 89 -1.46 -13.31 -3.50
C ARG A 89 -1.20 -14.52 -4.41
N GLU A 90 -1.60 -14.44 -5.67
CA GLU A 90 -1.61 -15.59 -6.58
C GLU A 90 -0.26 -15.86 -7.24
N LYS A 91 0.51 -14.80 -7.51
CA LYS A 91 1.72 -14.86 -8.35
C LYS A 91 3.00 -14.51 -7.61
N GLN A 92 2.92 -13.76 -6.50
CA GLN A 92 4.09 -13.17 -5.83
C GLN A 92 4.28 -13.61 -4.37
N ASN A 93 3.68 -14.74 -3.99
CA ASN A 93 3.83 -15.34 -2.65
C ASN A 93 3.52 -14.39 -1.48
N LEU A 94 2.52 -13.51 -1.64
CA LEU A 94 1.93 -12.83 -0.49
C LEU A 94 1.11 -13.86 0.29
N ASP A 95 1.51 -14.13 1.54
CA ASP A 95 0.85 -15.14 2.34
C ASP A 95 -0.61 -14.75 2.67
N GLU A 96 -1.45 -15.76 2.83
CA GLU A 96 -2.89 -15.58 3.04
C GLU A 96 -3.22 -14.78 4.31
N THR A 97 -2.36 -14.82 5.33
CA THR A 97 -2.57 -14.07 6.57
C THR A 97 -2.34 -12.59 6.32
N THR A 98 -1.22 -12.22 5.69
CA THR A 98 -0.92 -10.84 5.30
C THR A 98 -1.98 -10.30 4.34
N PHE A 99 -2.37 -11.09 3.33
CA PHE A 99 -3.43 -10.71 2.40
C PHE A 99 -4.74 -10.38 3.15
N LYS A 100 -5.21 -11.28 4.03
CA LYS A 100 -6.45 -11.06 4.79
C LYS A 100 -6.39 -9.85 5.72
N LYS A 101 -5.24 -9.61 6.36
CA LYS A 101 -5.01 -8.41 7.17
C LYS A 101 -5.27 -7.15 6.36
N ILE A 102 -4.59 -7.01 5.23
CA ILE A 102 -4.69 -5.85 4.34
C ILE A 102 -6.09 -5.73 3.74
N ALA A 103 -6.62 -6.85 3.22
CA ALA A 103 -7.87 -6.85 2.46
C ALA A 103 -9.10 -6.51 3.32
N PHE A 104 -9.18 -6.96 4.57
CA PHE A 104 -10.35 -6.68 5.40
C PHE A 104 -10.16 -6.79 6.92
N ARG A 105 -9.31 -7.69 7.45
CA ARG A 105 -9.24 -7.92 8.92
C ARG A 105 -8.78 -6.70 9.71
N ASN A 106 -7.93 -5.87 9.12
CA ASN A 106 -7.49 -4.62 9.73
C ASN A 106 -8.63 -3.61 9.83
N ALA A 107 -9.49 -3.51 8.82
CA ALA A 107 -10.66 -2.65 8.84
C ALA A 107 -11.68 -3.15 9.87
N GLU A 108 -11.96 -4.45 9.91
CA GLU A 108 -12.82 -5.07 10.95
C GLU A 108 -12.33 -4.71 12.35
N ARG A 109 -11.03 -4.91 12.62
CA ARG A 109 -10.41 -4.61 13.92
C ARG A 109 -10.47 -3.13 14.28
N LEU A 110 -10.18 -2.24 13.33
CA LEU A 110 -10.11 -0.80 13.57
C LEU A 110 -11.51 -0.19 13.76
N LEU A 111 -12.50 -0.68 13.01
CA LEU A 111 -13.86 -0.14 12.99
C LEU A 111 -14.82 -0.87 13.94
N GLY A 112 -14.43 -2.03 14.48
CA GLY A 112 -15.27 -2.82 15.39
C GLY A 112 -16.43 -3.52 14.71
N LEU A 113 -16.19 -4.09 13.52
CA LEU A 113 -17.18 -4.80 12.69
C LEU A 113 -17.27 -6.29 13.01
#